data_AF-A0A524QW33-F1
#
_entry.id   AF-A0A524QW33-F1
#
_cell.length_a   1.000
_cell.length_b   1.000
_cell.length_c   1.000
_cell.angle_alpha   90.00
_cell.angle_beta   90.00
_cell.angle_gamma   90.00
#
_symmetry.space_group_name_H-M   'P 1'
#
loop_
_entity.id
_entity.type
_entity.pdbx_description
1 polymer ?
#
loop_
_entity_poly.entity_id
_entity_poly.type
_entity_poly.pdbx_seq_one_letter_code
_entity_poly.pdbx_strand_id
1 'polypeptide(L)'
;MKRLDMSVTKVIVFTLVAVTTVVLSAFGIANYFWERSQRISELESQLAVTAAQLASSLALPLWNFDSEQVDKIIESTMRNREVFGVTITGTDDIKRISSFTRDTQWRVVPTKGAILD
;
A
#
# COMPACT_ATOMS: atom_id res chain seq x y z
N MET A 1 -30.53 -36.26 -29.21
CA MET A 1 -30.45 -34.99 -28.44
C MET A 1 -31.49 -35.05 -27.33
N LYS A 2 -31.06 -35.32 -26.09
CA LYS A 2 -31.95 -35.46 -24.92
C LYS A 2 -32.53 -34.08 -24.59
N ARG A 3 -33.82 -33.86 -24.88
CA ARG A 3 -34.53 -32.69 -24.39
C ARG A 3 -34.73 -32.91 -22.90
N LEU A 4 -34.09 -32.10 -22.08
CA LEU A 4 -34.35 -32.07 -20.65
C LEU A 4 -35.74 -31.45 -20.50
N ASP A 5 -36.76 -32.27 -20.22
CA ASP A 5 -38.09 -31.78 -19.84
C ASP A 5 -37.97 -31.10 -18.47
N MET A 6 -37.50 -29.86 -18.49
CA MET A 6 -37.26 -29.07 -17.30
C MET A 6 -38.62 -28.57 -16.81
N SER A 7 -39.10 -29.14 -15.72
CA SER A 7 -40.34 -28.70 -15.05
C SER A 7 -40.33 -27.18 -14.86
N VAL A 8 -41.43 -26.52 -15.22
CA VAL A 8 -41.60 -25.05 -15.18
C VAL A 8 -41.17 -24.46 -13.83
N THR A 9 -41.42 -25.18 -12.74
CA THR A 9 -40.99 -24.80 -11.39
C THR A 9 -39.46 -24.66 -11.27
N LYS A 10 -38.68 -25.57 -11.88
CA LYS A 10 -37.20 -25.50 -11.85
C LYS A 10 -36.68 -24.29 -12.62
N VAL A 11 -37.30 -23.96 -13.76
CA VAL A 11 -36.93 -22.79 -14.56
C VAL A 11 -37.16 -21.50 -13.78
N ILE A 12 -38.30 -21.39 -13.08
CA ILE A 12 -38.64 -20.21 -12.27
C ILE A 12 -37.65 -20.04 -11.12
N VAL A 13 -37.40 -21.10 -10.34
CA VAL A 13 -36.45 -21.05 -9.22
C VAL A 13 -35.05 -20.72 -9.71
N PHE A 14 -34.59 -21.37 -10.78
CA PHE A 14 -33.27 -21.11 -11.34
C PHE A 14 -33.12 -19.67 -11.82
N THR A 15 -34.12 -19.14 -12.52
CA THR A 15 -34.12 -17.73 -12.96
C THR A 15 -34.06 -16.78 -11.78
N LEU A 16 -34.85 -17.02 -10.72
CA LEU A 16 -34.84 -16.19 -9.52
C LEU A 16 -33.47 -16.21 -8.83
N VAL A 17 -32.90 -17.39 -8.65
CA VAL A 17 -31.55 -17.55 -8.05
C VAL A 17 -30.50 -16.89 -8.92
N ALA A 18 -30.57 -17.04 -10.24
CA ALA A 18 -29.63 -16.41 -11.16
C ALA A 18 -29.70 -14.88 -11.07
N VAL A 19 -30.90 -14.30 -11.11
CA VAL A 19 -31.09 -12.85 -11.01
C VAL A 19 -30.59 -12.31 -9.67
N THR A 20 -30.96 -12.95 -8.56
CA THR A 20 -30.50 -12.53 -7.22
C THR A 20 -28.98 -12.64 -7.08
N THR A 21 -28.38 -13.72 -7.58
CA THR A 21 -26.91 -13.91 -7.59
C THR A 21 -26.22 -12.83 -8.40
N VAL A 22 -26.75 -12.48 -9.59
CA VAL A 22 -26.19 -11.43 -10.45
C VAL A 22 -26.27 -10.07 -9.76
N VAL A 23 -27.42 -9.72 -9.16
CA VAL A 23 -27.60 -8.45 -8.46
C VAL A 23 -26.66 -8.33 -7.26
N LEU A 24 -26.58 -9.38 -6.43
CA LEU A 24 -25.67 -9.41 -5.29
C LEU A 24 -24.20 -9.35 -5.71
N SER A 25 -23.83 -10.05 -6.79
CA SER A 25 -22.46 -10.03 -7.32
C SER A 25 -22.09 -8.64 -7.84
N ALA A 26 -22.99 -7.99 -8.60
CA ALA A 26 -22.77 -6.64 -9.09
C ALA A 26 -22.59 -5.64 -7.94
N PHE A 27 -23.44 -5.74 -6.90
CA PHE A 27 -23.34 -4.88 -5.73
C PHE A 27 -22.06 -5.16 -4.92
N GLY A 28 -21.67 -6.42 -4.76
CA GLY A 28 -20.44 -6.81 -4.08
C GLY A 28 -19.20 -6.28 -4.79
N ILE A 29 -19.15 -6.40 -6.12
CA ILE A 29 -18.06 -5.85 -6.95
C ILE A 29 -17.98 -4.33 -6.82
N ALA A 30 -19.11 -3.63 -6.94
CA ALA A 30 -19.14 -2.17 -6.83
C ALA A 30 -18.68 -1.68 -5.45
N ASN A 31 -19.17 -2.29 -4.37
CA ASN A 31 -18.73 -1.94 -3.02
C ASN A 31 -17.25 -2.25 -2.81
N TYR A 32 -16.77 -3.38 -3.32
CA TYR A 32 -15.36 -3.73 -3.21
C TYR A 32 -14.46 -2.68 -3.86
N PHE A 33 -14.82 -2.19 -5.05
CA PHE A 33 -14.07 -1.13 -5.71
C PHE A 33 -14.09 0.19 -4.93
N TRP A 34 -15.25 0.57 -4.40
CA TRP A 34 -15.39 1.79 -3.60
C TRP A 34 -14.57 1.72 -2.31
N GLU A 35 -14.72 0.64 -1.54
CA GLU A 35 -14.03 0.44 -0.27
C GLU A 35 -12.51 0.32 -0.48
N ARG A 36 -12.09 -0.34 -1.57
CA ARG A 36 -10.67 -0.41 -1.96
C ARG A 36 -10.12 0.97 -2.27
N SER A 37 -10.83 1.79 -3.05
CA SER A 37 -10.39 3.14 -3.38
C SER A 37 -10.26 4.01 -2.13
N GLN A 38 -11.23 3.93 -1.23
CA GLN A 38 -11.24 4.68 0.02
C GLN A 38 -10.06 4.27 0.92
N ARG A 39 -9.85 2.96 1.12
CA ARG A 39 -8.73 2.46 1.93
C ARG A 39 -7.36 2.85 1.36
N ILE A 40 -7.20 2.84 0.04
CA ILE A 40 -5.94 3.26 -0.60
C ILE A 40 -5.72 4.75 -0.39
N SER A 41 -6.74 5.58 -0.56
CA SER A 41 -6.63 7.03 -0.35
C SER A 41 -6.30 7.38 1.11
N GLU A 42 -6.92 6.68 2.08
CA GLU A 42 -6.61 6.85 3.50
C GLU A 42 -5.17 6.43 3.83
N LEU A 43 -4.68 5.34 3.23
CA LEU A 43 -3.29 4.90 3.39
C LEU A 43 -2.32 5.93 2.80
N GLU A 44 -2.59 6.45 1.60
CA GLU A 44 -1.77 7.47 0.94
C GLU A 44 -1.70 8.76 1.77
N SER A 45 -2.85 9.20 2.32
CA SER A 45 -2.90 10.39 3.17
C SER A 45 -2.07 10.22 4.45
N GLN A 46 -2.18 9.08 5.12
CA GLN A 46 -1.39 8.77 6.31
C GLN A 46 0.11 8.70 6.01
N LEU A 47 0.49 8.09 4.88
CA LEU A 47 1.88 8.05 4.44
C LEU A 47 2.41 9.45 4.10
N ALA A 48 1.61 10.31 3.47
CA ALA A 48 2.01 11.69 3.15
C ALA A 48 2.27 12.52 4.43
N VAL A 49 1.40 12.42 5.43
CA VAL A 49 1.60 13.07 6.74
C VAL A 49 2.85 12.54 7.43
N THR A 50 3.03 11.21 7.44
CA THR A 50 4.20 10.56 8.04
C THR A 50 5.49 11.00 7.34
N ALA A 51 5.48 11.10 6.01
CA ALA A 51 6.62 11.57 5.22
C ALA A 51 6.97 13.04 5.52
N ALA A 52 5.98 13.92 5.66
CA ALA A 52 6.21 15.33 6.02
C ALA A 52 6.80 15.47 7.42
N GLN A 53 6.31 14.69 8.38
CA GLN A 53 6.86 14.66 9.74
C GLN A 53 8.29 14.11 9.77
N LEU A 54 8.55 13.05 9.00
CA LEU A 54 9.86 12.46 8.86
C LEU A 54 10.85 13.44 8.23
N ALA A 55 10.46 14.12 7.15
CA ALA A 55 11.28 15.14 6.50
C ALA A 55 11.63 16.28 7.46
N SER A 56 10.66 16.74 8.26
CA SER A 56 10.88 17.78 9.27
C SER A 56 11.85 17.33 10.38
N SER A 57 11.72 16.07 10.82
CA SER A 57 12.57 15.48 11.87
C SER A 57 13.99 15.18 11.39
N LEU A 58 14.14 14.85 10.10
CA LEU A 58 15.43 14.57 9.47
C LEU A 58 16.16 15.82 9.00
N ALA A 59 15.49 16.97 8.86
CA ALA A 59 16.11 18.20 8.36
C ALA A 59 17.37 18.59 9.15
N LEU A 60 17.30 18.55 10.48
CA LEU A 60 18.43 18.90 11.35
C LEU A 60 19.54 17.83 11.37
N PRO A 61 19.25 16.52 11.59
CA PRO A 61 20.24 15.45 11.49
C PRO A 61 20.95 15.37 10.14
N LEU A 62 20.22 15.57 9.03
CA LEU A 62 20.80 15.56 7.68
C LEU A 62 21.75 16.74 7.46
N TRP A 63 21.40 17.93 7.95
CA TRP A 63 22.29 19.10 7.90
C TRP A 63 23.56 18.90 8.73
N ASN A 64 23.43 18.25 9.90
CA ASN A 64 24.55 17.95 10.79
C ASN A 64 25.37 16.72 10.37
N PHE A 65 25.01 16.04 9.27
CA PHE A 65 25.61 14.77 8.84
C PHE A 65 25.61 13.68 9.93
N ASP A 66 24.64 13.70 10.84
CA ASP A 66 24.50 12.73 11.93
C ASP A 66 23.77 11.48 11.42
N SER A 67 24.54 10.59 10.79
CA SER A 67 24.03 9.32 10.27
C SER A 67 23.38 8.42 11.34
N GLU A 68 23.84 8.48 12.60
CA GLU A 68 23.28 7.65 13.68
C GLU A 68 21.88 8.13 14.08
N GLN A 69 21.67 9.45 14.16
CA GLN A 69 20.32 9.99 14.37
C GLN A 69 19.39 9.73 13.20
N VAL A 70 19.89 9.85 11.96
CA VAL A 70 19.11 9.55 10.75
C VAL A 70 18.62 8.10 10.78
N ASP A 71 19.50 7.15 11.07
CA ASP A 71 19.17 5.72 11.13
C ASP A 71 18.11 5.43 12.20
N LYS A 72 18.26 5.98 13.42
CA LYS A 72 17.31 5.78 14.52
C LYS A 72 15.94 6.36 14.22
N ILE A 73 15.87 7.53 13.61
CA ILE A 73 14.60 8.16 13.24
C ILE A 73 13.89 7.31 12.18
N ILE A 74 14.61 6.83 11.16
CA ILE A 74 14.03 6.00 10.10
C ILE A 74 13.60 4.64 10.65
N GLU A 75 14.40 4.00 11.51
CA GLU A 75 14.02 2.76 12.18
C GLU A 75 12.75 2.93 13.01
N SER A 76 12.62 4.03 13.75
CA SER A 76 11.42 4.36 14.52
C SER A 76 10.19 4.53 13.63
N THR A 77 10.30 5.26 12.51
CA THR A 77 9.20 5.41 11.55
C THR A 77 8.84 4.08 10.88
N MET A 78 9.84 3.27 10.54
CA MET A 78 9.66 1.92 10.00
C MET A 78 9.26 0.89 11.08
N ARG A 79 9.06 1.28 12.34
CA ARG A 79 8.34 0.44 13.31
C ARG A 79 6.86 0.33 12.97
N ASN A 80 6.31 1.34 12.27
CA ASN A 80 4.99 1.20 11.66
C ASN A 80 5.06 0.15 10.53
N ARG A 81 4.26 -0.91 10.66
CA ARG A 81 4.20 -2.02 9.68
C ARG A 81 3.63 -1.60 8.33
N GLU A 82 2.88 -0.51 8.28
CA GLU A 82 2.32 0.05 7.03
C GLU A 82 3.39 0.72 6.17
N VAL A 83 4.53 1.09 6.76
CA VAL A 83 5.69 1.64 6.03
C VAL A 83 6.55 0.49 5.51
N PHE A 84 6.55 0.30 4.20
CA PHE A 84 7.39 -0.71 3.52
C PHE A 84 8.84 -0.24 3.34
N GLY A 85 9.04 1.05 3.10
CA GLY A 85 10.36 1.61 2.86
C GLY A 85 10.36 3.13 2.91
N VAL A 86 11.53 3.70 3.12
CA VAL A 86 11.80 5.14 3.14
C VAL A 86 12.93 5.41 2.16
N THR A 87 12.74 6.35 1.23
CA THR A 87 13.80 6.80 0.32
C THR A 87 14.04 8.28 0.56
N ILE A 88 15.30 8.66 0.73
CA ILE A 88 15.73 10.05 0.87
C ILE A 88 16.38 10.50 -0.44
N THR A 89 15.76 11.46 -1.10
CA THR A 89 16.24 12.09 -2.34
C THR A 89 16.72 13.50 -2.03
N GLY A 90 17.94 13.84 -2.46
CA GLY A 90 18.41 15.22 -2.42
C GLY A 90 17.73 16.08 -3.48
N THR A 91 17.77 17.41 -3.31
CA THR A 91 17.15 18.41 -4.20
C THR A 91 17.61 18.31 -5.66
N ASP A 92 18.78 17.72 -5.93
CA ASP A 92 19.36 17.56 -7.27
C ASP A 92 18.90 16.30 -8.03
N ASP A 93 17.80 15.64 -7.60
CA ASP A 93 17.05 14.55 -8.26
C ASP A 93 17.84 13.28 -8.69
N ILE A 94 19.17 13.30 -8.57
CA ILE A 94 20.08 12.28 -9.12
C ILE A 94 20.90 11.60 -8.02
N LYS A 95 21.09 12.23 -6.85
CA LYS A 95 21.77 11.61 -5.69
C LYS A 95 20.75 11.12 -4.66
N ARG A 96 20.42 9.82 -4.73
CA ARG A 96 19.80 9.08 -3.61
C ARG A 96 20.79 9.09 -2.45
N ILE A 97 20.45 9.79 -1.37
CA ILE A 97 21.34 9.96 -0.21
C ILE A 97 21.33 8.66 0.62
N SER A 98 20.14 8.10 0.84
CA SER A 98 19.98 6.82 1.51
C SER A 98 18.58 6.25 1.24
N SER A 99 18.44 4.93 1.29
CA SER A 99 17.14 4.27 1.25
C SER A 99 17.09 3.09 2.20
N PHE A 100 15.93 2.87 2.79
CA PHE A 100 15.65 1.77 3.71
C PHE A 100 14.44 1.02 3.17
N THR A 101 14.54 -0.30 3.10
CA THR A 101 13.44 -1.17 2.65
C THR A 101 13.27 -2.34 3.58
N ARG A 102 12.14 -3.05 3.49
CA ARG A 102 11.96 -4.30 4.21
C ARG A 102 12.47 -5.47 3.37
N ASP A 103 13.27 -6.34 3.99
CA ASP A 103 13.69 -7.61 3.38
C ASP A 103 12.53 -8.64 3.37
N THR A 104 12.78 -9.82 2.80
CA THR A 104 11.81 -10.93 2.77
C THR A 104 11.46 -11.46 4.16
N GLN A 105 12.25 -11.13 5.19
CA GLN A 105 11.99 -11.43 6.60
C GLN A 105 11.32 -10.26 7.34
N TRP A 106 10.88 -9.22 6.61
CA TRP A 106 10.23 -8.02 7.12
C TRP A 106 11.09 -7.13 8.03
N ARG A 107 12.41 -7.33 8.01
CA ARG A 107 13.38 -6.50 8.75
C ARG A 107 13.75 -5.28 7.93
N VAL A 108 13.96 -4.16 8.62
CA VAL A 108 14.43 -2.92 8.00
C VAL A 108 15.89 -3.12 7.61
N VAL A 109 16.20 -3.02 6.32
CA VAL A 109 17.56 -3.09 5.79
C VAL A 109 17.88 -1.79 5.04
N PRO A 110 19.06 -1.20 5.27
CA PRO A 110 19.52 -0.07 4.47
C PRO A 110 19.84 -0.56 3.05
N THR A 111 19.03 -0.14 2.09
CA THR A 111 19.35 -0.27 0.67
C THR A 111 20.33 0.83 0.33
N LYS A 112 21.63 0.50 0.31
CA LYS A 112 22.68 1.39 -0.17
C LYS A 112 22.42 1.72 -1.65
N GLY A 113 21.70 2.81 -1.91
CA GLY A 113 21.87 3.60 -3.13
C GLY A 113 23.27 4.19 -3.07
N ALA A 114 24.05 3.97 -4.11
CA ALA A 114 25.48 4.22 -4.13
C ALA A 114 25.83 5.63 -3.60
N ILE A 115 26.55 5.67 -2.49
CA ILE A 115 27.41 6.80 -2.15
C ILE A 115 28.56 6.68 -3.16
N LEU A 116 28.38 7.26 -4.34
CA LEU A 116 29.49 7.49 -5.27
C LEU A 116 30.18 8.77 -4.81
N ASP A 117 31.43 8.57 -4.40
CA ASP A 117 32.55 9.51 -4.32
C ASP A 117 32.35 10.76 -5.21
#